data_AF-A0A511DV47-F1
#
_entry.id   AF-A0A511DV47-F1
#
_cell.length_a   1.000
_cell.length_b   1.000
_cell.length_c   1.000
_cell.angle_alpha   90.00
_cell.angle_beta   90.00
_cell.angle_gamma   90.00
#
_symmetry.space_group_name_H-M   'P 1'
#
loop_
_entity.id
_entity.type
_entity.pdbx_description
1 polymer ?
#
loop_
_entity_poly.entity_id
_entity_poly.type
_entity_poly.pdbx_seq_one_letter_code
_entity_poly.pdbx_strand_id
1 'polypeptide(L)' 'MAGWLQVIAHIMPLYYGASALTDVIQKQASFSAIIPQFSAILIFLLVFIVLNMIGMRKYRKV' A
#
# COMPACT_ATOMS: atom_id res chain seq x y z
N MET A 1 -12.42 -14.51 -10.71
CA MET A 1 -11.53 -13.48 -11.28
C MET A 1 -10.34 -14.17 -11.89
N ALA A 2 -9.87 -13.72 -13.05
CA ALA A 2 -8.74 -14.34 -13.72
C ALA A 2 -7.49 -14.25 -12.81
N GLY A 3 -6.82 -15.38 -12.54
CA GLY A 3 -5.78 -15.47 -11.49
C GLY A 3 -4.63 -14.49 -11.67
N TRP A 4 -4.32 -14.10 -12.91
CA TRP A 4 -3.30 -13.10 -13.22
C TRP A 4 -3.63 -11.70 -12.66
N LEU A 5 -4.91 -11.32 -12.60
CA LEU A 5 -5.35 -10.03 -12.08
C LEU A 5 -5.24 -9.97 -10.55
N GLN A 6 -5.35 -11.12 -9.90
CA GLN A 6 -5.28 -11.24 -8.44
C GLN A 6 -3.87 -11.00 -7.90
N VAL A 7 -2.85 -11.38 -8.67
CA VAL A 7 -1.44 -11.10 -8.37
C VAL A 7 -1.14 -9.60 -8.46
N ILE A 8 -1.66 -8.93 -9.49
CA ILE A 8 -1.52 -7.47 -9.66
C ILE A 8 -2.22 -6.74 -8.52
N ALA A 9 -3.42 -7.21 -8.13
CA ALA A 9 -4.14 -6.64 -7.00
C ALA A 9 -3.34 -6.74 -5.68
N HIS A 10 -2.70 -7.88 -5.39
CA HIS A 10 -1.88 -8.05 -4.18
C HIS A 10 -0.64 -7.16 -4.13
N ILE A 11 -0.11 -6.76 -5.28
CA ILE A 11 1.05 -5.86 -5.38
C ILE A 11 0.61 -4.40 -5.19
N MET A 12 -0.67 -4.07 -5.43
CA MET A 12 -1.14 -2.71 -5.27
C MET A 12 -1.28 -2.32 -3.79
N PRO A 13 -0.76 -1.15 -3.37
CA PRO A 13 -0.96 -0.62 -2.01
C PRO A 13 -2.45 -0.48 -1.65
N LEU A 14 -3.28 -0.22 -2.67
CA LEU A 14 -4.72 -0.08 -2.55
C LEU A 14 -5.40 -1.33 -1.98
N TYR A 15 -4.86 -2.52 -2.25
CA TYR A 15 -5.41 -3.77 -1.73
C TYR A 15 -5.33 -3.82 -0.20
N TYR A 16 -4.17 -3.50 0.36
CA TYR A 16 -3.97 -3.43 1.82
C TYR A 16 -4.86 -2.35 2.46
N GLY A 17 -5.03 -1.20 1.80
CA GLY A 17 -5.92 -0.13 2.25
C GLY A 17 -7.40 -0.51 2.21
N ALA A 18 -7.86 -1.12 1.12
CA ALA A 18 -9.24 -1.58 0.98
C ALA A 18 -9.58 -2.71 1.96
N SER A 19 -8.65 -3.65 2.18
CA SER A 19 -8.81 -4.71 3.17
C SER A 19 -8.83 -4.17 4.60
N ALA A 20 -7.92 -3.24 4.94
CA ALA A 20 -7.94 -2.55 6.24
C ALA A 20 -9.26 -1.81 6.48
N LEU A 21 -9.73 -1.05 5.48
CA LEU A 21 -11.00 -0.33 5.54
C LEU A 21 -12.17 -1.28 5.72
N THR A 22 -12.17 -2.41 4.99
CA THR A 22 -13.20 -3.45 5.09
C THR A 22 -13.21 -4.08 6.49
N ASP A 23 -12.05 -4.37 7.07
CA ASP A 23 -11.93 -4.92 8.43
C ASP A 23 -12.38 -3.91 9.50
N VAL A 24 -12.07 -2.61 9.34
CA VAL A 24 -12.56 -1.54 10.24
C VAL A 24 -14.08 -1.44 10.17
N ILE A 25 -14.62 -1.36 8.95
CA ILE A 25 -16.04 -1.07 8.70
C ILE A 25 -16.92 -2.28 9.03
N GLN A 26 -16.52 -3.50 8.63
CA GLN A 26 -17.37 -4.69 8.79
C GLN A 26 -17.20 -5.42 10.12
N LYS A 27 -15.99 -5.46 10.68
CA LYS A 27 -15.71 -6.31 11.85
C LYS A 27 -15.68 -5.58 13.18
N GLN A 28 -15.87 -4.25 13.21
CA GLN A 28 -15.60 -3.40 14.38
C GLN A 28 -14.23 -3.74 15.01
N ALA A 29 -13.26 -4.11 14.16
CA ALA A 29 -12.00 -4.62 14.62
C ALA A 29 -11.25 -3.49 15.35
N SER A 30 -10.74 -3.79 16.56
CA SER A 30 -9.98 -2.82 17.34
C SER A 30 -8.75 -2.35 16.55
N PHE A 31 -8.31 -1.11 16.80
CA PHE A 31 -7.15 -0.49 16.13
C PHE A 31 -5.92 -1.42 16.01
N SER A 32 -5.72 -2.32 16.98
CA SER A 32 -4.65 -3.32 16.99
C SER A 32 -4.68 -4.30 15.80
N ALA A 33 -5.85 -4.66 15.29
CA ALA A 33 -6.02 -5.58 14.16
C ALA A 33 -5.72 -4.95 12.78
N ILE A 34 -5.59 -3.61 12.73
CA ILE A 34 -5.38 -2.82 11.51
C ILE A 34 -3.91 -2.38 11.37
N ILE A 35 -3.14 -2.44 12.47
CA ILE A 35 -1.71 -2.13 12.51
C ILE A 35 -0.92 -2.83 11.38
N PRO A 36 -1.05 -4.14 11.13
CA PRO A 36 -0.26 -4.79 10.11
C PRO A 36 -0.56 -4.25 8.69
N GLN A 37 -1.82 -4.06 8.34
CA GLN A 37 -2.23 -3.52 7.03
C GLN A 37 -1.80 -2.05 6.88
N PHE A 38 -1.93 -1.26 7.94
CA PHE A 38 -1.50 0.14 7.95
C PHE A 38 0.01 0.28 7.79
N SER A 39 0.79 -0.59 8.45
CA SER A 39 2.24 -0.63 8.32
C SER A 39 2.70 -0.99 6.90
N ALA A 40 1.99 -1.89 6.22
CA ALA A 40 2.28 -2.24 4.82
C ALA A 40 2.11 -1.03 3.89
N ILE A 41 1.04 -0.24 4.07
CA ILE A 41 0.83 1.00 3.30
C ILE A 41 1.92 2.02 3.61
N LEU A 42 2.34 2.16 4.87
CA LEU A 42 3.42 3.06 5.27
C LEU A 42 4.75 2.69 4.60
N ILE A 43 5.07 1.40 4.50
CA ILE A 43 6.25 0.89 3.79
C ILE A 43 6.18 1.24 2.31
N PHE A 44 5.04 0.98 1.66
CA PHE A 44 4.86 1.35 0.25
C PHE A 44 5.01 2.85 0.02
N LEU A 45 4.47 3.68 0.92
CA LEU A 45 4.63 5.13 0.87
C LEU A 45 6.10 5.55 1.00
N LEU A 46 6.85 5.00 1.95
CA LEU A 46 8.29 5.26 2.07
C LEU A 46 9.07 4.84 0.83
N VAL A 47 8.78 3.65 0.28
CA VAL A 47 9.39 3.17 -0.97
C VAL A 47 9.10 4.16 -2.11
N PHE A 48 7.86 4.60 -2.27
CA PHE A 48 7.51 5.57 -3.30
C PHE A 48 8.21 6.91 -3.08
N ILE A 49 8.29 7.41 -1.84
CA ILE A 49 9.01 8.65 -1.53
C ILE A 49 10.49 8.54 -1.92
N VAL A 50 11.15 7.42 -1.57
CA VAL A 50 12.55 7.17 -1.93
C VAL A 50 12.71 7.08 -3.45
N LEU A 51 11.84 6.33 -4.13
CA LEU A 51 11.84 6.25 -5.60
C LEU A 51 11.65 7.63 -6.23
N ASN A 52 10.73 8.43 -5.69
CA ASN A 52 10.44 9.77 -6.19
C ASN A 52 11.65 10.69 -6.00
N MET A 53 12.31 10.61 -4.82
CA MET A 53 13.52 11.37 -4.53
C MET A 53 14.68 10.98 -5.47
N ILE A 54 14.88 9.69 -5.75
CA ILE A 54 15.86 9.20 -6.72
C ILE A 54 15.49 9.69 -8.14
N GLY A 55 14.21 9.61 -8.50
CA GLY A 55 13.69 10.13 -9.76
C GLY A 55 14.04 11.60 -9.94
N MET A 56 13.67 12.46 -9.00
CA MET A 56 13.99 13.89 -9.05
C MET A 56 15.50 14.16 -9.11
N ARG A 57 16.33 13.37 -8.42
CA ARG A 57 17.80 13.47 -8.52
C ARG A 57 18.30 13.15 -9.92
N LYS A 58 17.68 12.21 -10.63
CA LYS A 58 18.02 11.86 -12.02
C LYS A 58 17.57 12.92 -13.03
N TYR A 59 16.45 13.60 -12.76
CA TYR A 59 15.94 14.71 -13.58
C TYR A 59 16.66 16.04 -13.36
N ARG A 60 17.48 16.18 -12.31
CA ARG A 60 18.33 17.37 -12.05
C ARG A 60 19.55 17.50 -12.96
N LYS A 61 19.70 16.64 -13.98
CA LYS A 61 20.77 16.69 -14.99
C LYS A 61 20.32 17.32 -16.33
N VAL A 62 19.21 18.06 -16.33
CA VAL A 62 18.85 18.96 -17.44
C VAL A 62 19.29 20.37 -17.07
#